data_AF-A0A1Q9NCP3-F1
#
_entry.id   AF-A0A1Q9NCP3-F1
#
_cell.length_a   1.000
_cell.length_b   1.000
_cell.length_c   1.000
_cell.angle_alpha   90.00
_cell.angle_beta   90.00
_cell.angle_gamma   90.00
#
_symmetry.space_group_name_H-M   'P 1'
#
loop_
_entity.id
_entity.type
_entity.pdbx_description
1 polymer ?
#
loop_
_entity_poly.entity_id
_entity_poly.type
_entity_poly.pdbx_seq_one_letter_code
_entity_poly.pdbx_strand_id
1 'polypeptide(L)'
;MKKYTNNSKLIVFTLLLTTVFTIGQIQGEILLQSGQYIFHGDESDSLLGYAVSGVGDVNNDGFDDYVMSAPGHDYNGFISNGAVYLFFGEEDKNMIDLNLIDADAVFFGEGDFDNAGTTLSKAGDVNGDGFDDFLIGAPFYSVDDIGKVYLIVGRSTAAWNKVNDLGSISISFYGDKNDDRLSGPTYENLNVLSDIGDIDDDGFDDIAFGSILHDINSSFSNHGKLYVYYGSDSISGNINVTTADLILYGANAYDLLGSVAGLGDINGDNIDDYSVGGYGYDVGEGNDVTGAVYIMYGSSDRLIGSHNVSDSGYGAIIYGEILNSYFGQGIFPIGDHNGDGLSDFAISAPNYESNTGCLYVFYGKEYSGLINATDADKRFYGEDGANDLFGVKAAGITDINGDGMNELAISEYAFDGSVNNQGRLYIYNGGEETGAFYPSNADMVIGWNSPTTKNLGYSLANAGDVNGDGMDDLITGAYASYNSTHSQLGAVMLLTKIFDNQKFTETEINIETITETGTKTLTVERTLTEENESFLPISYASIITGLLLGVAVFRANTRRKS
;
A
#
# COMPACT_ATOMS: atom_id res chain seq x y z
N MET A 1 -39.77 -25.64 27.64
CA MET A 1 -40.52 -24.39 27.86
C MET A 1 -39.72 -23.43 28.74
N LYS A 2 -38.87 -22.62 28.12
CA LYS A 2 -38.49 -21.28 28.63
C LYS A 2 -38.61 -20.37 27.42
N LYS A 3 -39.62 -19.48 27.46
CA LYS A 3 -39.82 -18.44 26.45
C LYS A 3 -38.72 -17.40 26.65
N TYR A 4 -37.87 -17.21 25.64
CA TYR A 4 -37.14 -15.97 25.49
C TYR A 4 -38.10 -14.98 24.83
N THR A 5 -38.44 -13.92 25.55
CA THR A 5 -39.15 -12.76 25.01
C THR A 5 -38.14 -11.85 24.34
N ASN A 6 -38.22 -11.71 23.02
CA ASN A 6 -37.52 -10.68 22.26
C ASN A 6 -37.93 -9.30 22.78
N ASN A 7 -36.96 -8.53 23.27
CA ASN A 7 -37.14 -7.12 23.55
C ASN A 7 -36.81 -6.33 22.28
N SER A 8 -37.80 -6.13 21.40
CA SER A 8 -37.73 -5.07 20.41
C SER A 8 -37.88 -3.72 21.12
N LYS A 9 -36.85 -2.88 21.07
CA LYS A 9 -36.91 -1.49 21.58
C LYS A 9 -37.48 -0.58 20.49
N LEU A 10 -38.63 0.01 20.78
CA LEU A 10 -39.29 1.05 19.99
C LEU A 10 -38.56 2.39 20.18
N ILE A 11 -38.12 3.03 19.10
CA ILE A 11 -37.63 4.41 19.12
C ILE A 11 -38.62 5.27 18.34
N VAL A 12 -39.24 6.25 18.99
CA VAL A 12 -40.22 7.17 18.38
C VAL A 12 -39.57 8.54 18.21
N PHE A 13 -39.56 9.08 17.00
CA PHE A 13 -39.17 10.47 16.73
C PHE A 13 -40.38 11.31 16.34
N THR A 14 -40.41 12.58 16.76
CA THR A 14 -41.44 13.56 16.39
C THR A 14 -40.82 14.67 15.55
N LEU A 15 -41.15 14.72 14.27
CA LEU A 15 -40.72 15.80 13.36
C LEU A 15 -41.86 16.83 13.20
N LEU A 16 -41.56 18.12 13.35
CA LEU A 16 -42.51 19.23 13.15
C LEU A 16 -42.19 19.93 11.81
N LEU A 17 -42.97 19.66 10.76
CA LEU A 17 -42.80 20.33 9.46
C LEU A 17 -43.89 21.39 9.24
N THR A 18 -43.45 22.61 8.91
CA THR A 18 -44.32 23.69 8.42
C THR A 18 -43.77 24.23 7.10
N THR A 19 -44.00 23.54 5.98
CA THR A 19 -44.20 24.10 4.62
C THR A 19 -44.33 23.00 3.57
N VAL A 20 -45.11 23.28 2.53
CA VAL A 20 -45.48 22.36 1.43
C VAL A 20 -44.32 22.25 0.44
N PHE A 21 -43.83 21.03 0.19
CA PHE A 21 -42.93 20.72 -0.92
C PHE A 21 -43.65 19.90 -2.00
N THR A 22 -43.43 20.26 -3.25
CA THR A 22 -43.70 19.43 -4.43
C THR A 22 -42.62 18.33 -4.48
N ILE A 23 -43.04 17.08 -4.60
CA ILE A 23 -42.15 15.90 -4.59
C ILE A 23 -41.31 15.88 -5.88
N GLY A 24 -40.00 16.09 -5.74
CA GLY A 24 -38.98 15.53 -6.63
C GLY A 24 -38.26 14.43 -5.86
N GLN A 25 -37.94 13.31 -6.52
CA GLN A 25 -37.11 12.26 -5.94
C GLN A 25 -35.84 12.89 -5.35
N ILE A 26 -35.62 12.71 -4.05
CA ILE A 26 -34.32 12.94 -3.43
C ILE A 26 -33.58 11.60 -3.57
N GLN A 27 -32.73 11.48 -4.59
CA GLN A 27 -31.62 10.53 -4.56
C GLN A 27 -30.47 11.24 -3.85
N GLY A 28 -30.05 10.71 -2.71
CA GLY A 28 -28.93 11.24 -1.95
C GLY A 28 -28.56 10.23 -0.88
N GLU A 29 -27.52 9.44 -1.16
CA GLU A 29 -26.86 8.59 -0.18
C GLU A 29 -26.09 9.48 0.80
N ILE A 30 -26.29 9.25 2.09
CA ILE A 30 -25.39 9.77 3.13
C ILE A 30 -24.49 8.59 3.49
N LEU A 31 -23.37 8.45 2.78
CA LEU A 31 -22.26 7.61 3.21
C LEU A 31 -21.56 8.37 4.33
N LEU A 32 -21.74 7.96 5.58
CA LEU A 32 -20.64 8.05 6.53
C LEU A 32 -19.72 6.90 6.12
N GLN A 33 -18.57 7.18 5.51
CA GLN A 33 -17.54 6.15 5.27
C GLN A 33 -17.09 5.64 6.64
N SER A 34 -17.74 4.59 7.15
CA SER A 34 -17.16 3.76 8.19
C SER A 34 -15.88 3.15 7.63
N GLY A 35 -14.80 3.18 8.40
CA GLY A 35 -13.55 2.53 8.04
C GLY A 35 -12.54 3.37 7.27
N GLN A 36 -12.73 4.69 7.08
CA GLN A 36 -11.68 5.57 6.57
C GLN A 36 -11.07 6.42 7.69
N TYR A 37 -9.76 6.30 7.89
CA TYR A 37 -9.00 7.03 8.90
C TYR A 37 -7.86 7.81 8.28
N ILE A 38 -7.61 9.01 8.81
CA ILE A 38 -6.66 9.95 8.20
C ILE A 38 -5.68 10.43 9.26
N PHE A 39 -4.41 10.20 8.99
CA PHE A 39 -3.30 10.74 9.75
C PHE A 39 -2.74 11.97 9.04
N HIS A 40 -2.43 13.00 9.82
CA HIS A 40 -1.80 14.21 9.31
C HIS A 40 -0.41 14.35 9.92
N GLY A 41 0.56 14.76 9.11
CA GLY A 41 1.87 15.15 9.64
C GLY A 41 1.71 16.30 10.65
N ASP A 42 2.59 16.36 11.62
CA ASP A 42 2.59 17.34 12.72
C ASP A 42 3.69 18.41 12.59
N GLU A 43 4.67 18.18 11.71
CA GLU A 43 5.78 19.09 11.41
C GLU A 43 5.83 19.52 9.93
N SER A 44 6.21 20.78 9.69
CA SER A 44 6.39 21.31 8.33
C SER A 44 7.55 20.62 7.62
N ASP A 45 7.32 20.22 6.38
CA ASP A 45 8.26 19.51 5.52
C ASP A 45 8.67 18.12 6.05
N SER A 46 7.88 17.55 6.98
CA SER A 46 8.10 16.19 7.50
C SER A 46 7.75 15.07 6.50
N LEU A 47 6.85 15.36 5.56
CA LEU A 47 6.46 14.48 4.45
C LEU A 47 5.78 13.16 4.89
N LEU A 48 4.88 13.21 5.89
CA LEU A 48 4.15 12.01 6.33
C LEU A 48 3.45 11.29 5.15
N GLY A 49 3.56 9.97 5.10
CA GLY A 49 3.00 9.16 4.02
C GLY A 49 3.91 9.08 2.80
N TYR A 50 5.19 9.38 2.98
CA TYR A 50 6.19 9.12 1.95
C TYR A 50 6.29 7.61 1.67
N ALA A 51 6.37 6.79 2.71
CA ALA A 51 6.23 5.34 2.64
C ALA A 51 5.21 4.83 3.67
N VAL A 52 4.55 3.73 3.35
CA VAL A 52 3.62 2.97 4.20
C VAL A 52 3.83 1.48 3.95
N SER A 53 3.55 0.64 4.94
CA SER A 53 3.59 -0.83 4.82
C SER A 53 2.70 -1.46 5.89
N GLY A 54 1.96 -2.51 5.54
CA GLY A 54 1.61 -3.55 6.53
C GLY A 54 2.89 -4.30 6.91
N VAL A 55 3.01 -4.69 8.17
CA VAL A 55 4.21 -5.36 8.69
C VAL A 55 3.90 -6.73 9.30
N GLY A 56 2.67 -7.21 9.16
CA GLY A 56 2.20 -8.41 9.83
C GLY A 56 2.02 -8.18 11.34
N ASP A 57 1.89 -9.26 12.10
CA ASP A 57 1.67 -9.20 13.55
C ASP A 57 3.02 -9.16 14.29
N VAL A 58 3.60 -7.95 14.38
CA VAL A 58 4.93 -7.75 14.98
C VAL A 58 4.89 -7.86 16.50
N ASN A 59 3.69 -7.96 17.07
CA ASN A 59 3.45 -7.98 18.51
C ASN A 59 2.80 -9.28 19.04
N ASN A 60 2.43 -10.17 18.12
CA ASN A 60 1.78 -11.48 18.29
C ASN A 60 0.49 -11.41 19.11
N ASP A 61 -0.38 -10.44 18.82
CA ASP A 61 -1.70 -10.31 19.44
C ASP A 61 -2.87 -10.81 18.56
N GLY A 62 -2.57 -11.24 17.34
CA GLY A 62 -3.49 -11.79 16.35
C GLY A 62 -4.08 -10.77 15.39
N PHE A 63 -3.59 -9.54 15.37
CA PHE A 63 -3.97 -8.50 14.40
C PHE A 63 -2.74 -8.07 13.61
N ASP A 64 -2.93 -7.75 12.34
CA ASP A 64 -1.83 -7.20 11.56
C ASP A 64 -1.53 -5.76 11.99
N ASP A 65 -0.24 -5.42 12.00
CA ASP A 65 0.28 -4.11 12.37
C ASP A 65 0.73 -3.35 11.13
N TYR A 66 0.86 -2.02 11.24
CA TYR A 66 1.23 -1.17 10.11
C TYR A 66 2.17 -0.03 10.50
N VAL A 67 2.95 0.40 9.51
CA VAL A 67 3.90 1.51 9.64
C VAL A 67 3.66 2.60 8.61
N MET A 68 3.99 3.82 8.99
CA MET A 68 4.04 4.99 8.10
C MET A 68 5.25 5.86 8.42
N SER A 69 5.81 6.52 7.41
CA SER A 69 7.00 7.36 7.59
C SER A 69 6.79 8.83 7.26
N ALA A 70 7.63 9.64 7.90
CA ALA A 70 7.84 11.06 7.66
C ALA A 70 9.38 11.30 7.56
N PRO A 71 10.01 11.01 6.41
CA PRO A 71 11.48 11.04 6.28
C PRO A 71 12.08 12.44 6.44
N GLY A 72 11.28 13.50 6.30
CA GLY A 72 11.73 14.88 6.50
C GLY A 72 11.67 15.37 7.96
N HIS A 73 11.16 14.55 8.89
CA HIS A 73 10.96 14.95 10.29
C HIS A 73 12.29 15.23 11.01
N ASP A 74 12.31 16.29 11.82
CA ASP A 74 13.46 16.73 12.62
C ASP A 74 13.34 16.21 14.06
N TYR A 75 14.33 15.45 14.55
CA TYR A 75 14.33 14.95 15.92
C TYR A 75 15.66 15.12 16.63
N ASN A 76 15.59 15.40 17.94
CA ASN A 76 16.75 15.50 18.84
C ASN A 76 17.86 16.49 18.37
N GLY A 77 17.47 17.50 17.60
CA GLY A 77 18.38 18.52 17.06
C GLY A 77 19.05 18.14 15.73
N PHE A 78 18.71 16.99 15.15
CA PHE A 78 19.06 16.65 13.77
C PHE A 78 18.04 17.21 12.79
N ILE A 79 18.50 17.48 11.56
CA ILE A 79 17.69 17.96 10.44
C ILE A 79 17.37 16.76 9.54
N SER A 80 16.09 16.49 9.30
CA SER A 80 15.60 15.43 8.42
C SER A 80 16.26 14.07 8.68
N ASN A 81 16.43 13.70 9.95
CA ASN A 81 16.86 12.35 10.30
C ASN A 81 15.73 11.33 10.09
N GLY A 82 14.49 11.81 9.99
CA GLY A 82 13.32 11.01 9.62
C GLY A 82 12.68 10.30 10.81
N ALA A 83 11.39 10.00 10.64
CA ALA A 83 10.58 9.29 11.62
C ALA A 83 9.75 8.17 10.97
N VAL A 84 9.63 7.03 11.65
CA VAL A 84 8.73 5.92 11.30
C VAL A 84 7.82 5.65 12.49
N TYR A 85 6.51 5.58 12.25
CA TYR A 85 5.48 5.38 13.25
C TYR A 85 4.89 3.99 13.07
N LEU A 86 4.99 3.13 14.08
CA LEU A 86 4.37 1.82 14.17
C LEU A 86 3.07 1.92 14.95
N PHE A 87 2.01 1.33 14.42
CA PHE A 87 0.72 1.21 15.08
C PHE A 87 0.34 -0.26 15.14
N PHE A 88 -0.08 -0.70 16.31
CA PHE A 88 -0.66 -2.02 16.46
C PHE A 88 -2.10 -2.05 15.95
N GLY A 89 -2.42 -3.14 15.25
CA GLY A 89 -3.79 -3.55 14.98
C GLY A 89 -4.53 -3.84 16.28
N GLU A 90 -5.84 -3.62 16.30
CA GLU A 90 -6.68 -4.03 17.42
C GLU A 90 -8.17 -4.05 17.02
N GLU A 91 -8.93 -4.99 17.58
CA GLU A 91 -10.38 -5.06 17.42
C GLU A 91 -11.06 -3.75 17.87
N ASP A 92 -11.91 -3.18 17.02
CA ASP A 92 -12.78 -2.05 17.36
C ASP A 92 -12.03 -0.83 17.95
N LYS A 93 -10.76 -0.59 17.57
CA LYS A 93 -10.11 0.72 17.84
C LYS A 93 -11.11 1.79 17.42
N ASN A 94 -11.48 2.69 18.35
CA ASN A 94 -12.23 3.89 17.97
C ASN A 94 -11.26 4.77 17.17
N MET A 95 -10.96 4.36 15.94
CA MET A 95 -9.96 4.94 15.06
C MET A 95 -10.37 6.35 14.57
N ILE A 96 -11.51 6.85 15.04
CA ILE A 96 -12.07 8.16 14.72
C ILE A 96 -11.16 9.31 15.20
N ASP A 97 -10.24 9.08 16.16
CA ASP A 97 -9.36 10.09 16.74
C ASP A 97 -7.85 9.71 16.72
N LEU A 98 -7.38 8.87 15.80
CA LEU A 98 -5.95 8.52 15.75
C LEU A 98 -5.08 9.71 15.32
N ASN A 99 -4.06 9.99 16.11
CA ASN A 99 -3.01 10.96 15.81
C ASN A 99 -1.65 10.26 15.81
N LEU A 100 -0.64 10.88 15.18
CA LEU A 100 0.73 10.34 15.19
C LEU A 100 1.29 10.08 16.59
N ILE A 101 0.86 10.87 17.58
CA ILE A 101 1.26 10.70 18.98
C ILE A 101 0.80 9.36 19.58
N ASP A 102 -0.20 8.73 18.98
CA ASP A 102 -0.78 7.47 19.45
C ASP A 102 0.04 6.25 18.99
N ALA A 103 0.96 6.41 18.01
CA ALA A 103 1.80 5.33 17.47
C ALA A 103 2.53 4.51 18.55
N ASP A 104 2.31 3.22 18.65
CA ASP A 104 2.82 2.33 19.70
C ASP A 104 4.35 2.36 19.83
N ALA A 105 5.06 2.54 18.71
CA ALA A 105 6.48 2.85 18.68
C ALA A 105 6.81 3.88 17.60
N VAL A 106 7.83 4.70 17.85
CA VAL A 106 8.39 5.64 16.87
C VAL A 106 9.89 5.43 16.76
N PHE A 107 10.41 5.38 15.54
CA PHE A 107 11.82 5.19 15.22
C PHE A 107 12.37 6.44 14.55
N PHE A 108 13.51 6.94 15.04
CA PHE A 108 14.18 8.12 14.49
C PHE A 108 15.55 7.77 13.92
N GLY A 109 15.93 8.39 12.81
CA GLY A 109 17.26 8.20 12.20
C GLY A 109 18.43 8.70 13.05
N GLU A 110 19.63 8.27 12.71
CA GLU A 110 20.85 8.42 13.52
C GLU A 110 21.50 9.80 13.42
N GLY A 111 21.31 10.48 12.28
CA GLY A 111 21.98 11.74 11.98
C GLY A 111 21.27 12.59 10.93
N ASP A 112 21.84 13.77 10.69
CA ASP A 112 21.32 14.76 9.74
C ASP A 112 21.16 14.15 8.34
N PHE A 113 20.00 14.37 7.74
CA PHE A 113 19.64 14.01 6.37
C PHE A 113 19.65 12.51 6.05
N ASP A 114 19.73 11.63 7.05
CA ASP A 114 19.60 10.18 6.87
C ASP A 114 18.28 9.81 6.17
N ASN A 115 17.23 10.64 6.36
CA ASN A 115 15.87 10.44 5.87
C ASN A 115 15.36 9.01 6.13
N ALA A 116 15.54 8.53 7.35
CA ALA A 116 15.05 7.21 7.73
C ALA A 116 13.53 7.09 7.48
N GLY A 117 13.12 5.95 6.93
CA GLY A 117 11.74 5.73 6.49
C GLY A 117 11.47 6.18 5.05
N THR A 118 12.50 6.48 4.25
CA THR A 118 12.31 6.69 2.80
C THR A 118 11.75 5.44 2.13
N THR A 119 12.13 4.26 2.61
CA THR A 119 11.58 2.96 2.21
C THR A 119 11.23 2.15 3.45
N LEU A 120 10.15 1.38 3.35
CA LEU A 120 9.62 0.48 4.38
C LEU A 120 9.25 -0.82 3.68
N SER A 121 9.36 -1.95 4.38
CA SER A 121 8.88 -3.24 3.88
C SER A 121 8.59 -4.18 5.04
N LYS A 122 7.62 -5.09 4.88
CA LYS A 122 7.52 -6.30 5.70
C LYS A 122 8.80 -7.12 5.52
N ALA A 123 9.22 -7.83 6.56
CA ALA A 123 10.34 -8.75 6.51
C ALA A 123 9.96 -10.21 6.80
N GLY A 124 8.77 -10.46 7.37
CA GLY A 124 8.41 -11.79 7.87
C GLY A 124 9.18 -12.14 9.13
N ASP A 125 9.18 -13.40 9.55
CA ASP A 125 9.93 -13.91 10.71
C ASP A 125 11.36 -14.29 10.32
N VAL A 126 12.21 -13.29 10.12
CA VAL A 126 13.59 -13.45 9.62
C VAL A 126 14.47 -14.20 10.64
N ASN A 127 14.13 -14.12 11.92
CA ASN A 127 14.92 -14.70 13.00
C ASN A 127 14.29 -15.97 13.63
N GLY A 128 13.11 -16.37 13.18
CA GLY A 128 12.38 -17.57 13.61
C GLY A 128 11.89 -17.50 15.06
N ASP A 129 11.64 -16.31 15.60
CA ASP A 129 11.16 -16.13 16.98
C ASP A 129 9.63 -16.11 17.12
N GLY A 130 8.92 -16.18 16.00
CA GLY A 130 7.47 -16.26 15.89
C GLY A 130 6.76 -14.90 15.95
N PHE A 131 7.47 -13.80 15.72
CA PHE A 131 6.92 -12.47 15.51
C PHE A 131 7.28 -12.02 14.09
N ASP A 132 6.38 -11.31 13.42
CA ASP A 132 6.76 -10.67 12.16
C ASP A 132 7.79 -9.55 12.44
N ASP A 133 8.77 -9.41 11.53
CA ASP A 133 9.77 -8.36 11.51
C ASP A 133 9.50 -7.37 10.36
N PHE A 134 10.18 -6.23 10.39
CA PHE A 134 10.10 -5.26 9.29
C PHE A 134 11.38 -4.47 9.07
N LEU A 135 11.48 -3.86 7.88
CA LEU A 135 12.64 -3.12 7.42
C LEU A 135 12.38 -1.61 7.38
N ILE A 136 13.38 -0.83 7.81
CA ILE A 136 13.42 0.62 7.63
C ILE A 136 14.67 0.99 6.82
N GLY A 137 14.49 1.67 5.69
CA GLY A 137 15.57 2.21 4.88
C GLY A 137 15.91 3.67 5.20
N ALA A 138 17.21 3.98 5.25
CA ALA A 138 17.80 5.31 5.41
C ALA A 138 18.86 5.51 4.30
N PRO A 139 18.44 5.84 3.07
CA PRO A 139 19.32 5.74 1.90
C PRO A 139 20.44 6.78 1.83
N PHE A 140 20.38 7.86 2.61
CA PHE A 140 21.44 8.86 2.68
C PHE A 140 22.35 8.70 3.89
N TYR A 141 22.18 7.64 4.67
CA TYR A 141 23.16 7.30 5.69
C TYR A 141 24.51 6.98 5.00
N SER A 142 25.68 7.52 5.33
CA SER A 142 25.95 8.69 6.17
C SER A 142 26.60 9.77 5.29
N VAL A 143 27.65 10.46 5.73
CA VAL A 143 28.31 11.58 4.98
C VAL A 143 28.72 11.29 3.53
N ASP A 144 28.79 10.01 3.17
CA ASP A 144 29.14 9.49 1.85
C ASP A 144 27.93 8.88 1.10
N ASP A 145 26.68 9.06 1.57
CA ASP A 145 25.44 8.53 0.98
C ASP A 145 25.48 7.01 0.68
N ILE A 146 26.05 6.21 1.58
CA ILE A 146 26.20 4.75 1.39
C ILE A 146 24.87 3.98 1.51
N GLY A 147 23.87 4.56 2.17
CA GLY A 147 22.62 3.95 2.61
C GLY A 147 22.76 2.97 3.77
N LYS A 148 21.68 2.81 4.53
CA LYS A 148 21.55 1.81 5.60
C LYS A 148 20.12 1.28 5.71
N VAL A 149 19.98 0.03 6.09
CA VAL A 149 18.71 -0.66 6.35
C VAL A 149 18.73 -1.20 7.77
N TYR A 150 17.62 -1.09 8.49
CA TYR A 150 17.46 -1.61 9.85
C TYR A 150 16.42 -2.72 9.83
N LEU A 151 16.77 -3.88 10.40
CA LEU A 151 15.82 -4.95 10.66
C LEU A 151 15.26 -4.75 12.08
N ILE A 152 13.98 -4.44 12.16
CA ILE A 152 13.27 -4.24 13.42
C ILE A 152 12.61 -5.55 13.79
N VAL A 153 13.24 -6.23 14.76
CA VAL A 153 12.74 -7.52 15.25
C VAL A 153 11.48 -7.33 16.09
N GLY A 154 10.43 -8.07 15.73
CA GLY A 154 9.16 -8.19 16.43
C GLY A 154 9.33 -8.62 17.89
N ARG A 155 8.31 -8.38 18.71
CA ARG A 155 8.31 -8.73 20.13
C ARG A 155 6.95 -8.51 20.76
N SER A 156 6.70 -9.16 21.88
CA SER A 156 5.49 -8.93 22.69
C SER A 156 5.23 -7.44 22.96
N THR A 157 3.97 -7.01 22.93
CA THR A 157 3.51 -5.62 23.15
C THR A 157 4.25 -4.89 24.29
N ALA A 158 4.46 -5.56 25.44
CA ALA A 158 5.09 -4.94 26.62
C ALA A 158 6.60 -4.66 26.50
N ALA A 159 7.27 -5.22 25.47
CA ALA A 159 8.70 -5.07 25.23
C ALA A 159 9.04 -3.95 24.24
N TRP A 160 8.03 -3.35 23.60
CA TRP A 160 8.22 -2.19 22.73
C TRP A 160 8.49 -0.93 23.54
N ASN A 161 9.47 -0.15 23.09
CA ASN A 161 9.66 1.21 23.58
C ASN A 161 8.90 2.17 22.67
N LYS A 162 8.26 3.18 23.27
CA LYS A 162 7.55 4.22 22.51
C LYS A 162 8.47 5.04 21.60
N VAL A 163 9.73 5.24 22.01
CA VAL A 163 10.72 6.04 21.27
C VAL A 163 12.00 5.24 21.10
N ASN A 164 12.44 5.07 19.86
CA ASN A 164 13.59 4.27 19.47
C ASN A 164 14.53 5.11 18.61
N ASP A 165 15.81 5.02 18.91
CA ASP A 165 16.90 5.55 18.08
C ASP A 165 17.39 4.40 17.19
N LEU A 166 17.36 4.58 15.87
CA LEU A 166 17.80 3.57 14.92
C LEU A 166 19.28 3.19 15.12
N GLY A 167 20.10 4.08 15.69
CA GLY A 167 21.50 3.82 16.03
C GLY A 167 21.70 2.86 17.19
N SER A 168 20.62 2.53 17.90
CA SER A 168 20.60 1.53 18.97
C SER A 168 19.97 0.21 18.55
N ILE A 169 19.48 0.08 17.31
CA ILE A 169 18.92 -1.16 16.79
C ILE A 169 20.04 -2.18 16.63
N SER A 170 19.74 -3.43 16.98
CA SER A 170 20.74 -4.49 17.10
C SER A 170 21.13 -5.12 15.77
N ILE A 171 20.33 -4.93 14.71
CA ILE A 171 20.53 -5.51 13.39
C ILE A 171 20.38 -4.42 12.33
N SER A 172 21.44 -4.17 11.58
CA SER A 172 21.43 -3.20 10.48
C SER A 172 22.40 -3.56 9.39
N PHE A 173 22.13 -3.13 8.17
CA PHE A 173 22.93 -3.39 6.96
C PHE A 173 23.34 -2.07 6.33
N TYR A 174 24.62 -1.85 6.07
CA TYR A 174 25.11 -0.59 5.48
C TYR A 174 25.82 -0.84 4.16
N GLY A 175 25.66 0.11 3.23
CA GLY A 175 26.23 0.06 1.89
C GLY A 175 27.76 -0.01 1.86
N ASP A 176 28.30 -0.49 0.74
CA ASP A 176 29.72 -0.78 0.59
C ASP A 176 30.54 0.32 -0.11
N LYS A 177 29.89 1.25 -0.83
CA LYS A 177 30.56 2.39 -1.47
C LYS A 177 29.78 3.69 -1.31
N ASN A 178 30.50 4.79 -1.51
CA ASN A 178 29.93 6.13 -1.58
C ASN A 178 28.88 6.23 -2.68
N ASP A 179 27.81 6.97 -2.42
CA ASP A 179 26.68 7.24 -3.33
C ASP A 179 25.89 6.01 -3.79
N ASP A 180 26.16 4.80 -3.26
CA ASP A 180 25.42 3.58 -3.58
C ASP A 180 23.95 3.65 -3.14
N ARG A 181 23.66 4.47 -2.11
CA ARG A 181 22.32 4.71 -1.55
C ARG A 181 21.54 3.41 -1.41
N LEU A 182 22.08 2.47 -0.63
CA LEU A 182 21.38 1.22 -0.29
C LEU A 182 19.94 1.54 0.13
N SER A 183 18.96 0.80 -0.39
CA SER A 183 17.52 1.08 -0.26
C SER A 183 16.98 2.29 -1.04
N GLY A 184 17.72 2.75 -2.05
CA GLY A 184 17.25 3.55 -3.19
C GLY A 184 17.23 5.08 -3.00
N PRO A 185 17.26 5.87 -4.08
CA PRO A 185 17.13 7.33 -4.02
C PRO A 185 15.68 7.80 -3.80
N THR A 186 15.49 9.05 -3.35
CA THR A 186 14.17 9.66 -3.02
C THR A 186 13.26 10.05 -4.19
N TYR A 187 13.64 9.83 -5.45
CA TYR A 187 12.91 10.44 -6.57
C TYR A 187 12.13 9.46 -7.42
N GLU A 188 12.23 8.16 -7.16
CA GLU A 188 11.80 7.15 -8.13
C GLU A 188 10.79 6.13 -7.59
N ASN A 189 10.32 6.25 -6.35
CA ASN A 189 9.30 5.33 -5.79
C ASN A 189 9.62 3.86 -6.07
N LEU A 190 10.86 3.44 -5.82
CA LEU A 190 11.34 2.12 -6.21
C LEU A 190 10.98 1.07 -5.14
N ASN A 191 10.69 -0.16 -5.55
CA ASN A 191 10.54 -1.29 -4.64
C ASN A 191 11.92 -1.95 -4.45
N VAL A 192 12.69 -1.50 -3.46
CA VAL A 192 14.10 -1.89 -3.27
C VAL A 192 14.36 -2.59 -1.95
N LEU A 193 13.31 -2.82 -1.16
CA LEU A 193 13.32 -3.60 0.07
C LEU A 193 12.15 -4.57 0.00
N SER A 194 12.39 -5.84 0.27
CA SER A 194 11.35 -6.86 0.27
C SER A 194 11.73 -7.97 1.24
N ASP A 195 10.74 -8.51 1.97
CA ASP A 195 10.75 -9.95 2.23
C ASP A 195 10.66 -10.65 0.87
N ILE A 196 11.45 -11.71 0.70
CA ILE A 196 11.35 -12.53 -0.50
C ILE A 196 10.71 -13.90 -0.19
N GLY A 197 10.14 -14.05 1.01
CA GLY A 197 9.68 -15.32 1.57
C GLY A 197 10.82 -16.24 1.97
N ASP A 198 10.50 -17.49 2.27
CA ASP A 198 11.48 -18.55 2.53
C ASP A 198 11.92 -19.17 1.19
N ILE A 199 12.91 -18.54 0.54
CA ILE A 199 13.35 -18.93 -0.80
C ILE A 199 14.29 -20.15 -0.76
N ASP A 200 14.64 -20.65 0.43
CA ASP A 200 15.48 -21.82 0.61
C ASP A 200 14.90 -22.95 1.46
N ASP A 201 13.61 -22.86 1.82
CA ASP A 201 12.83 -23.89 2.54
C ASP A 201 13.52 -24.31 3.86
N ASP A 202 14.07 -23.35 4.61
CA ASP A 202 14.66 -23.58 5.94
C ASP A 202 13.77 -23.15 7.10
N GLY A 203 12.64 -22.52 6.81
CA GLY A 203 11.63 -22.05 7.73
C GLY A 203 11.87 -20.65 8.29
N PHE A 204 12.82 -19.88 7.75
CA PHE A 204 13.03 -18.47 8.07
C PHE A 204 12.72 -17.61 6.84
N ASP A 205 12.09 -16.46 7.06
CA ASP A 205 11.86 -15.53 5.95
C ASP A 205 13.18 -14.84 5.53
N ASP A 206 13.40 -14.77 4.22
CA ASP A 206 14.60 -14.18 3.63
C ASP A 206 14.34 -12.73 3.21
N ILE A 207 15.41 -11.92 3.16
CA ILE A 207 15.29 -10.48 2.86
C ILE A 207 16.25 -10.04 1.76
N ALA A 208 15.80 -9.07 0.96
CA ALA A 208 16.57 -8.53 -0.15
C ALA A 208 16.60 -6.99 -0.21
N PHE A 209 17.76 -6.45 -0.61
CA PHE A 209 18.00 -5.01 -0.70
C PHE A 209 18.59 -4.61 -2.05
N GLY A 210 17.95 -3.64 -2.69
CA GLY A 210 18.42 -3.00 -3.92
C GLY A 210 19.40 -1.85 -3.66
N SER A 211 20.44 -1.79 -4.49
CA SER A 211 21.30 -0.62 -4.68
C SER A 211 21.41 -0.34 -6.17
N ILE A 212 20.43 0.40 -6.67
CA ILE A 212 20.19 0.59 -8.12
C ILE A 212 21.25 1.49 -8.76
N LEU A 213 21.84 2.40 -7.99
CA LEU A 213 22.91 3.29 -8.45
C LEU A 213 24.30 2.65 -8.35
N HIS A 214 24.39 1.36 -8.00
CA HIS A 214 25.68 0.73 -7.78
C HIS A 214 26.55 0.68 -9.04
N ASP A 215 27.80 1.09 -8.84
CA ASP A 215 28.84 1.12 -9.86
C ASP A 215 29.85 -0.03 -9.70
N ILE A 216 29.89 -0.96 -10.66
CA ILE A 216 30.86 -2.07 -10.66
C ILE A 216 32.29 -1.58 -10.98
N ASN A 217 32.44 -0.45 -11.68
CA ASN A 217 33.72 0.17 -12.05
C ASN A 217 33.76 1.69 -11.73
N SER A 218 34.94 2.32 -11.76
CA SER A 218 35.16 3.73 -11.38
C SER A 218 34.57 4.80 -12.33
N SER A 219 33.48 4.50 -13.02
CA SER A 219 32.82 5.42 -13.95
C SER A 219 31.37 5.00 -14.20
N PHE A 220 30.43 5.57 -13.45
CA PHE A 220 28.99 5.73 -13.75
C PHE A 220 28.41 4.65 -14.64
N SER A 221 28.58 3.41 -14.23
CA SER A 221 28.15 2.23 -14.95
C SER A 221 26.76 1.78 -14.54
N ASN A 222 26.26 2.17 -13.35
CA ASN A 222 24.90 1.95 -12.85
C ASN A 222 24.32 0.58 -13.25
N HIS A 223 25.09 -0.49 -13.05
CA HIS A 223 24.59 -1.84 -13.32
C HIS A 223 23.47 -2.17 -12.32
N GLY A 224 23.55 -1.56 -11.14
CA GLY A 224 22.70 -1.90 -10.02
C GLY A 224 23.09 -3.23 -9.38
N LYS A 225 22.65 -3.43 -8.14
CA LYS A 225 22.90 -4.63 -7.35
C LYS A 225 21.70 -4.99 -6.49
N LEU A 226 21.59 -6.28 -6.23
CA LEU A 226 20.72 -6.84 -5.20
C LEU A 226 21.56 -7.64 -4.20
N TYR A 227 21.29 -7.43 -2.92
CA TYR A 227 21.87 -8.18 -1.81
C TYR A 227 20.76 -9.02 -1.19
N VAL A 228 20.98 -10.33 -1.06
CA VAL A 228 20.03 -11.26 -0.42
C VAL A 228 20.69 -11.87 0.81
N TYR A 229 19.95 -11.88 1.90
CA TYR A 229 20.32 -12.50 3.17
C TYR A 229 19.33 -13.59 3.48
N TYR A 230 19.86 -14.79 3.72
CA TYR A 230 19.03 -15.88 4.19
C TYR A 230 18.70 -15.67 5.68
N GLY A 231 17.45 -15.86 6.06
CA GLY A 231 16.95 -15.76 7.42
C GLY A 231 17.71 -16.70 8.35
N SER A 232 17.85 -16.31 9.63
CA SER A 232 18.40 -17.19 10.66
C SER A 232 18.22 -16.63 12.07
N ASP A 233 18.15 -17.53 13.06
CA ASP A 233 18.19 -17.22 14.50
C ASP A 233 19.45 -16.49 14.98
N SER A 234 20.46 -16.38 14.11
CA SER A 234 21.79 -15.89 14.39
C SER A 234 22.07 -14.52 13.78
N ILE A 235 21.14 -13.98 12.98
CA ILE A 235 21.29 -12.68 12.33
C ILE A 235 21.40 -11.57 13.39
N SER A 236 22.53 -10.87 13.41
CA SER A 236 22.79 -9.83 14.40
C SER A 236 23.95 -8.92 14.03
N GLY A 237 23.92 -7.69 14.56
CA GLY A 237 25.00 -6.72 14.47
C GLY A 237 24.83 -5.71 13.34
N ASN A 238 25.90 -4.94 13.13
CA ASN A 238 25.98 -3.95 12.05
C ASN A 238 26.77 -4.55 10.88
N ILE A 239 26.04 -5.01 9.86
CA ILE A 239 26.49 -5.89 8.78
C ILE A 239 26.82 -5.05 7.54
N ASN A 240 27.96 -5.33 6.91
CA ASN A 240 28.29 -4.72 5.63
C ASN A 240 27.61 -5.51 4.50
N VAL A 241 26.95 -4.84 3.55
CA VAL A 241 26.22 -5.54 2.48
C VAL A 241 27.07 -6.48 1.62
N THR A 242 28.39 -6.30 1.58
CA THR A 242 29.32 -7.21 0.87
C THR A 242 29.41 -8.61 1.46
N THR A 243 28.87 -8.84 2.65
CA THR A 243 28.80 -10.18 3.27
C THR A 243 27.46 -10.88 3.05
N ALA A 244 26.59 -10.34 2.22
CA ALA A 244 25.34 -11.00 1.83
C ALA A 244 25.60 -12.41 1.29
N ASP A 245 24.67 -13.33 1.58
CA ASP A 245 24.78 -14.72 1.16
C ASP A 245 24.74 -14.84 -0.37
N LEU A 246 23.89 -14.02 -1.00
CA LEU A 246 23.79 -13.88 -2.45
C LEU A 246 23.89 -12.40 -2.86
N ILE A 247 24.71 -12.14 -3.88
CA ILE A 247 24.84 -10.83 -4.51
C ILE A 247 24.59 -10.96 -6.00
N LEU A 248 23.56 -10.27 -6.49
CA LEU A 248 23.28 -10.17 -7.92
C LEU A 248 23.69 -8.80 -8.43
N TYR A 249 24.27 -8.75 -9.62
CA TYR A 249 24.57 -7.50 -10.30
C TYR A 249 23.98 -7.48 -11.71
N GLY A 250 23.61 -6.29 -12.19
CA GLY A 250 23.04 -6.10 -13.52
C GLY A 250 23.93 -6.68 -14.62
N ALA A 251 23.30 -7.17 -15.68
CA ALA A 251 24.01 -7.87 -16.75
C ALA A 251 24.92 -6.92 -17.54
N ASN A 252 24.44 -5.70 -17.77
CA ASN A 252 25.11 -4.64 -18.49
C ASN A 252 25.12 -3.33 -17.69
N ALA A 253 25.94 -2.39 -18.14
CA ALA A 253 25.94 -1.04 -17.61
C ALA A 253 24.59 -0.37 -17.91
N TYR A 254 24.07 0.38 -16.94
CA TYR A 254 22.79 1.08 -16.97
C TYR A 254 21.55 0.18 -16.90
N ASP A 255 21.69 -1.11 -16.59
CA ASP A 255 20.54 -1.99 -16.34
C ASP A 255 19.71 -1.54 -15.12
N LEU A 256 20.33 -0.82 -14.17
CA LEU A 256 19.67 -0.30 -12.96
C LEU A 256 19.01 -1.43 -12.15
N LEU A 257 19.67 -2.58 -12.03
CA LEU A 257 19.18 -3.72 -11.26
C LEU A 257 19.00 -3.36 -9.78
N GLY A 258 17.87 -3.75 -9.19
CA GLY A 258 17.69 -3.66 -7.74
C GLY A 258 16.25 -3.42 -7.30
N SER A 259 15.29 -3.30 -8.24
CA SER A 259 13.90 -3.51 -7.85
C SER A 259 13.71 -4.97 -7.45
N VAL A 260 12.93 -5.26 -6.42
CA VAL A 260 12.76 -6.61 -5.87
C VAL A 260 11.39 -6.79 -5.25
N ALA A 261 10.84 -7.98 -5.40
CA ALA A 261 9.63 -8.44 -4.72
C ALA A 261 9.71 -9.95 -4.48
N GLY A 262 9.35 -10.39 -3.26
CA GLY A 262 8.89 -11.76 -3.01
C GLY A 262 7.58 -11.98 -3.76
N LEU A 263 7.53 -13.04 -4.55
CA LEU A 263 6.35 -13.39 -5.34
C LEU A 263 5.52 -14.49 -4.69
N GLY A 264 6.02 -15.11 -3.61
CA GLY A 264 5.48 -16.36 -3.07
C GLY A 264 5.67 -17.51 -4.04
N ASP A 265 5.02 -18.64 -3.80
CA ASP A 265 5.04 -19.78 -4.73
C ASP A 265 4.22 -19.48 -6.00
N ILE A 266 4.88 -19.05 -7.06
CA ILE A 266 4.24 -18.80 -8.36
C ILE A 266 4.24 -20.04 -9.25
N ASN A 267 5.02 -21.07 -8.93
CA ASN A 267 5.28 -22.20 -9.83
C ASN A 267 4.66 -23.53 -9.36
N GLY A 268 4.18 -23.58 -8.12
CA GLY A 268 3.51 -24.70 -7.49
C GLY A 268 4.44 -25.72 -6.83
N ASP A 269 5.68 -25.35 -6.49
CA ASP A 269 6.64 -26.24 -5.82
C ASP A 269 6.66 -26.09 -4.29
N ASN A 270 5.88 -25.14 -3.74
CA ASN A 270 5.76 -24.76 -2.33
C ASN A 270 7.04 -24.14 -1.74
N ILE A 271 7.92 -23.58 -2.57
CA ILE A 271 9.03 -22.74 -2.12
C ILE A 271 8.73 -21.33 -2.63
N ASP A 272 9.02 -20.32 -1.81
CA ASP A 272 8.78 -18.95 -2.24
C ASP A 272 9.72 -18.55 -3.39
N ASP A 273 9.15 -17.88 -4.38
CA ASP A 273 9.86 -17.34 -5.53
C ASP A 273 10.02 -15.83 -5.38
N TYR A 274 10.95 -15.26 -6.12
CA TYR A 274 11.20 -13.83 -6.08
C TYR A 274 11.53 -13.26 -7.45
N SER A 275 11.54 -11.93 -7.52
CA SER A 275 11.81 -11.21 -8.76
C SER A 275 12.87 -10.14 -8.56
N VAL A 276 13.59 -9.84 -9.64
CA VAL A 276 14.56 -8.74 -9.66
C VAL A 276 14.34 -7.88 -10.89
N GLY A 277 14.03 -6.61 -10.69
CA GLY A 277 13.82 -5.64 -11.76
C GLY A 277 15.08 -4.83 -12.07
N GLY A 278 15.33 -4.65 -13.36
CA GLY A 278 16.27 -3.69 -13.92
C GLY A 278 15.55 -2.85 -14.97
N TYR A 279 15.01 -1.70 -14.57
CA TYR A 279 14.18 -0.86 -15.46
C TYR A 279 15.01 -0.09 -16.50
N GLY A 280 16.34 -0.13 -16.38
CA GLY A 280 17.28 0.37 -17.38
C GLY A 280 17.71 -0.67 -18.42
N TYR A 281 17.26 -1.93 -18.28
CA TYR A 281 17.58 -3.03 -19.20
C TYR A 281 17.26 -2.69 -20.67
N ASP A 282 18.21 -2.98 -21.54
CA ASP A 282 18.11 -2.78 -22.98
C ASP A 282 17.99 -4.09 -23.77
N VAL A 283 17.26 -4.04 -24.89
CA VAL A 283 17.15 -5.17 -25.82
C VAL A 283 18.00 -4.90 -27.06
N GLY A 284 19.10 -5.64 -27.23
CA GLY A 284 19.95 -5.59 -28.42
C GLY A 284 21.03 -4.50 -28.39
N GLU A 285 21.78 -4.32 -29.48
CA GLU A 285 22.98 -3.44 -29.52
C GLU A 285 22.66 -1.92 -29.58
N GLY A 286 21.42 -1.50 -29.27
CA GLY A 286 20.89 -0.16 -29.56
C GLY A 286 20.69 0.77 -28.35
N ASN A 287 20.90 0.32 -27.11
CA ASN A 287 20.41 0.99 -25.88
C ASN A 287 18.88 1.21 -25.92
N ASP A 288 18.15 0.24 -26.46
CA ASP A 288 16.69 0.23 -26.50
C ASP A 288 16.17 -0.17 -25.12
N VAL A 289 16.20 0.78 -24.18
CA VAL A 289 15.81 0.59 -22.77
C VAL A 289 14.33 0.24 -22.70
N THR A 290 14.00 -1.03 -22.56
CA THR A 290 12.62 -1.50 -22.39
C THR A 290 12.29 -1.74 -20.94
N GLY A 291 13.31 -1.97 -20.10
CA GLY A 291 13.17 -2.46 -18.73
C GLY A 291 12.84 -3.95 -18.71
N ALA A 292 13.27 -4.65 -17.65
CA ALA A 292 13.01 -6.08 -17.50
C ALA A 292 12.91 -6.51 -16.04
N VAL A 293 12.27 -7.66 -15.84
CA VAL A 293 12.17 -8.39 -14.58
C VAL A 293 12.68 -9.81 -14.79
N TYR A 294 13.59 -10.24 -13.95
CA TYR A 294 14.09 -11.61 -13.85
C TYR A 294 13.24 -12.36 -12.83
N ILE A 295 12.68 -13.50 -13.22
CA ILE A 295 11.96 -14.41 -12.33
C ILE A 295 12.96 -15.43 -11.78
N MET A 296 13.06 -15.49 -10.46
CA MET A 296 13.99 -16.33 -9.71
C MET A 296 13.19 -17.36 -8.92
N TYR A 297 13.46 -18.64 -9.17
CA TYR A 297 12.80 -19.72 -8.44
C TYR A 297 13.52 -20.03 -7.14
N GLY A 298 12.76 -20.15 -6.06
CA GLY A 298 13.23 -20.64 -4.77
C GLY A 298 13.77 -22.07 -4.88
N SER A 299 14.69 -22.43 -4.00
CA SER A 299 15.27 -23.77 -3.98
C SER A 299 16.01 -24.04 -2.67
N SER A 300 15.70 -25.20 -2.08
CA SER A 300 16.47 -25.76 -0.95
C SER A 300 17.97 -25.94 -1.21
N ASP A 301 18.37 -26.03 -2.48
CA ASP A 301 19.77 -25.85 -2.87
C ASP A 301 20.07 -24.35 -3.02
N ARG A 302 20.53 -23.70 -1.93
CA ARG A 302 20.85 -22.27 -1.88
C ARG A 302 21.78 -21.81 -3.00
N LEU A 303 21.41 -20.73 -3.67
CA LEU A 303 22.30 -19.98 -4.55
C LEU A 303 23.13 -19.00 -3.71
N ILE A 304 24.44 -19.24 -3.59
CA ILE A 304 25.35 -18.41 -2.78
C ILE A 304 26.42 -17.73 -3.63
N GLY A 305 26.96 -16.62 -3.12
CA GLY A 305 28.06 -15.87 -3.71
C GLY A 305 27.60 -14.77 -4.65
N SER A 306 28.52 -14.27 -5.48
CA SER A 306 28.25 -13.15 -6.39
C SER A 306 28.06 -13.63 -7.82
N HIS A 307 26.96 -13.24 -8.45
CA HIS A 307 26.58 -13.66 -9.81
C HIS A 307 26.11 -12.48 -10.65
N ASN A 308 26.38 -12.55 -11.96
CA ASN A 308 25.66 -11.75 -12.92
C ASN A 308 24.21 -12.26 -12.94
N VAL A 309 23.21 -11.38 -12.91
CA VAL A 309 21.81 -11.80 -12.94
C VAL A 309 21.49 -12.64 -14.19
N SER A 310 22.22 -12.45 -15.31
CA SER A 310 22.06 -13.27 -16.52
C SER A 310 22.73 -14.66 -16.47
N ASP A 311 23.51 -14.95 -15.41
CA ASP A 311 24.18 -16.23 -15.18
C ASP A 311 23.71 -16.91 -13.88
N SER A 312 22.71 -16.34 -13.18
CA SER A 312 22.27 -16.78 -11.84
C SER A 312 21.40 -18.04 -11.84
N GLY A 313 21.00 -18.54 -13.01
CA GLY A 313 20.05 -19.64 -13.11
C GLY A 313 18.58 -19.23 -13.00
N TYR A 314 18.26 -17.96 -13.27
CA TYR A 314 16.89 -17.44 -13.35
C TYR A 314 15.99 -18.30 -14.26
N GLY A 315 14.69 -18.35 -13.96
CA GLY A 315 13.70 -19.08 -14.74
C GLY A 315 13.36 -18.37 -16.06
N ALA A 316 12.97 -17.10 -15.96
CA ALA A 316 12.56 -16.28 -17.10
C ALA A 316 13.01 -14.82 -17.00
N ILE A 317 13.02 -14.14 -18.15
CA ILE A 317 13.09 -12.67 -18.24
C ILE A 317 11.81 -12.18 -18.89
N ILE A 318 11.12 -11.28 -18.21
CA ILE A 318 9.97 -10.53 -18.74
C ILE A 318 10.46 -9.13 -19.10
N TYR A 319 10.36 -8.72 -20.37
CA TYR A 319 10.84 -7.42 -20.82
C TYR A 319 9.70 -6.53 -21.35
N GLY A 320 9.86 -5.22 -21.16
CA GLY A 320 8.87 -4.21 -21.54
C GLY A 320 8.61 -4.15 -23.05
N GLU A 321 7.39 -3.76 -23.42
CA GLU A 321 6.99 -3.60 -24.83
C GLU A 321 7.33 -2.23 -25.42
N ILE A 322 7.51 -1.20 -24.58
CA ILE A 322 7.78 0.19 -25.00
C ILE A 322 9.11 0.68 -24.42
N LEU A 323 9.87 1.39 -25.27
CA LEU A 323 11.12 2.04 -24.88
C LEU A 323 10.89 3.16 -23.85
N ASN A 324 11.78 3.24 -22.86
CA ASN A 324 11.78 4.22 -21.77
C ASN A 324 10.49 4.23 -20.94
N SER A 325 9.73 3.13 -20.94
CA SER A 325 8.50 2.99 -20.15
C SER A 325 8.77 2.69 -18.67
N TYR A 326 10.03 2.37 -18.33
CA TYR A 326 10.48 1.97 -17.00
C TYR A 326 9.77 0.70 -16.51
N PHE A 327 9.53 -0.24 -17.43
CA PHE A 327 8.99 -1.56 -17.07
C PHE A 327 9.89 -2.24 -16.03
N GLY A 328 9.30 -2.78 -14.97
CA GLY A 328 10.04 -3.40 -13.87
C GLY A 328 10.55 -2.41 -12.81
N GLN A 329 10.12 -1.14 -12.87
CA GLN A 329 10.42 -0.18 -11.80
C GLN A 329 9.73 -0.59 -10.48
N GLY A 330 8.45 -0.97 -10.56
CA GLY A 330 7.71 -1.58 -9.46
C GLY A 330 7.31 -3.02 -9.83
N ILE A 331 7.44 -3.91 -8.86
CA ILE A 331 6.97 -5.29 -8.91
C ILE A 331 6.17 -5.52 -7.65
N PHE A 332 4.96 -6.04 -7.77
CA PHE A 332 4.01 -6.14 -6.67
C PHE A 332 3.49 -7.57 -6.59
N PRO A 333 3.71 -8.29 -5.48
CA PRO A 333 2.94 -9.50 -5.22
C PRO A 333 1.48 -9.09 -5.04
N ILE A 334 0.58 -9.81 -5.68
CA ILE A 334 -0.87 -9.56 -5.56
C ILE A 334 -1.63 -10.76 -5.00
N GLY A 335 -0.91 -11.82 -4.62
CA GLY A 335 -1.45 -13.09 -4.17
C GLY A 335 -2.26 -13.78 -5.28
N ASP A 336 -3.17 -14.69 -4.92
CA ASP A 336 -3.97 -15.44 -5.88
C ASP A 336 -5.13 -14.58 -6.43
N HIS A 337 -4.85 -13.82 -7.50
CA HIS A 337 -5.77 -12.87 -8.10
C HIS A 337 -6.76 -13.54 -9.06
N ASN A 338 -6.51 -14.78 -9.50
CA ASN A 338 -7.39 -15.53 -10.38
C ASN A 338 -8.09 -16.73 -9.71
N GLY A 339 -7.73 -17.07 -8.47
CA GLY A 339 -8.31 -18.16 -7.68
C GLY A 339 -7.80 -19.55 -8.08
N ASP A 340 -6.62 -19.67 -8.71
CA ASP A 340 -6.05 -20.95 -9.16
C ASP A 340 -5.14 -21.64 -8.12
N GLY A 341 -4.89 -20.97 -7.00
CA GLY A 341 -4.09 -21.44 -5.88
C GLY A 341 -2.59 -21.16 -6.00
N LEU A 342 -2.13 -20.46 -7.04
CA LEU A 342 -0.77 -19.95 -7.17
C LEU A 342 -0.74 -18.45 -6.90
N SER A 343 0.41 -17.95 -6.45
CA SER A 343 0.58 -16.51 -6.30
C SER A 343 0.72 -15.84 -7.67
N ASP A 344 0.05 -14.70 -7.83
CA ASP A 344 0.15 -13.82 -9.00
C ASP A 344 0.95 -12.56 -8.66
N PHE A 345 1.40 -11.86 -9.70
CA PHE A 345 2.16 -10.62 -9.53
C PHE A 345 1.87 -9.59 -10.61
N ALA A 346 2.16 -8.34 -10.29
CA ALA A 346 2.03 -7.21 -11.19
C ALA A 346 3.36 -6.48 -11.40
N ILE A 347 3.59 -5.97 -12.61
CA ILE A 347 4.78 -5.19 -12.98
C ILE A 347 4.34 -3.84 -13.54
N SER A 348 4.94 -2.75 -13.05
CA SER A 348 4.64 -1.40 -13.54
C SER A 348 5.55 -0.95 -14.68
N ALA A 349 4.99 -0.10 -15.54
CA ALA A 349 5.67 0.69 -16.55
C ALA A 349 5.14 2.14 -16.49
N PRO A 350 5.58 2.94 -15.50
CA PRO A 350 4.95 4.23 -15.20
C PRO A 350 5.14 5.28 -16.29
N ASN A 351 6.19 5.17 -17.10
CA ASN A 351 6.44 6.09 -18.21
C ASN A 351 5.80 5.63 -19.53
N TYR A 352 4.97 4.59 -19.51
CA TYR A 352 4.23 4.10 -20.67
C TYR A 352 3.51 5.26 -21.38
N GLU A 353 3.70 5.34 -22.71
CA GLU A 353 3.16 6.37 -23.61
C GLU A 353 3.12 7.79 -23.02
N SER A 354 4.29 8.36 -22.73
CA SER A 354 4.43 9.72 -22.18
C SER A 354 3.74 9.87 -20.81
N ASN A 355 4.10 9.02 -19.85
CA ASN A 355 3.62 9.07 -18.46
C ASN A 355 2.11 8.85 -18.29
N THR A 356 1.46 8.22 -19.27
CA THR A 356 0.11 7.70 -19.10
C THR A 356 0.11 6.58 -18.05
N GLY A 357 1.15 5.74 -18.09
CA GLY A 357 1.37 4.67 -17.12
C GLY A 357 0.60 3.38 -17.46
N CYS A 358 1.20 2.25 -17.13
CA CYS A 358 0.64 0.93 -17.36
C CYS A 358 1.04 -0.05 -16.25
N LEU A 359 0.18 -1.00 -15.94
CA LEU A 359 0.45 -2.12 -15.02
C LEU A 359 0.08 -3.45 -15.71
N TYR A 360 0.97 -4.43 -15.59
CA TYR A 360 0.85 -5.74 -16.23
C TYR A 360 0.71 -6.81 -15.16
N VAL A 361 -0.37 -7.60 -15.17
CA VAL A 361 -0.58 -8.73 -14.26
C VAL A 361 -0.26 -10.03 -14.97
N PHE A 362 0.47 -10.88 -14.26
CA PHE A 362 0.94 -12.18 -14.69
C PHE A 362 0.44 -13.23 -13.69
N TYR A 363 -0.30 -14.21 -14.19
CA TYR A 363 -0.79 -15.29 -13.34
C TYR A 363 0.27 -16.36 -13.07
N GLY A 364 0.32 -16.85 -11.83
CA GLY A 364 1.23 -17.88 -11.35
C GLY A 364 1.32 -19.06 -12.31
N LYS A 365 2.55 -19.37 -12.73
CA LYS A 365 2.93 -20.57 -13.47
C LYS A 365 4.46 -20.69 -13.54
N GLU A 366 4.91 -21.85 -13.99
CA GLU A 366 6.29 -22.04 -14.43
C GLU A 366 6.57 -21.23 -15.72
N TYR A 367 7.25 -20.11 -15.55
CA TYR A 367 7.79 -19.24 -16.58
C TYR A 367 9.18 -19.71 -17.02
N SER A 368 9.45 -19.64 -18.33
CA SER A 368 10.79 -19.92 -18.84
C SER A 368 11.14 -19.10 -20.07
N GLY A 369 12.43 -18.76 -20.20
CA GLY A 369 12.97 -18.07 -21.37
C GLY A 369 12.65 -16.56 -21.41
N LEU A 370 12.44 -16.04 -22.62
CA LEU A 370 12.17 -14.62 -22.85
C LEU A 370 10.69 -14.39 -23.10
N ILE A 371 10.09 -13.48 -22.34
CA ILE A 371 8.64 -13.19 -22.35
C ILE A 371 8.46 -11.69 -22.53
N ASN A 372 7.52 -11.30 -23.40
CA ASN A 372 7.23 -9.89 -23.59
C ASN A 372 6.08 -9.45 -22.67
N ALA A 373 6.11 -8.19 -22.21
CA ALA A 373 5.02 -7.60 -21.44
C ALA A 373 3.64 -7.71 -22.13
N THR A 374 3.57 -7.83 -23.47
CA THR A 374 2.32 -8.08 -24.19
C THR A 374 1.65 -9.42 -23.86
N ASP A 375 2.41 -10.36 -23.31
CA ASP A 375 1.94 -11.70 -22.92
C ASP A 375 1.35 -11.73 -21.51
N ALA A 376 1.28 -10.58 -20.82
CA ALA A 376 0.59 -10.43 -19.55
C ALA A 376 -0.89 -10.83 -19.66
N ASP A 377 -1.41 -11.46 -18.61
CA ASP A 377 -2.77 -11.97 -18.54
C ASP A 377 -3.78 -10.80 -18.43
N LYS A 378 -3.51 -9.80 -17.58
CA LYS A 378 -4.22 -8.50 -17.57
C LYS A 378 -3.25 -7.33 -17.81
N ARG A 379 -3.74 -6.29 -18.49
CA ARG A 379 -3.02 -5.04 -18.74
C ARG A 379 -3.91 -3.85 -18.41
N PHE A 380 -3.48 -3.03 -17.47
CA PHE A 380 -4.21 -1.86 -17.01
C PHE A 380 -3.55 -0.60 -17.55
N TYR A 381 -4.28 0.17 -18.34
CA TYR A 381 -3.79 1.38 -19.00
C TYR A 381 -4.36 2.62 -18.33
N GLY A 382 -3.51 3.62 -18.05
CA GLY A 382 -3.97 4.95 -17.63
C GLY A 382 -4.79 5.68 -18.70
N GLU A 383 -5.38 6.82 -18.35
CA GLU A 383 -6.13 7.64 -19.32
C GLU A 383 -5.19 8.34 -20.31
N ASP A 384 -5.43 8.16 -21.61
CA ASP A 384 -4.60 8.73 -22.68
C ASP A 384 -4.31 10.23 -22.50
N GLY A 385 -3.01 10.58 -22.44
CA GLY A 385 -2.54 11.97 -22.44
C GLY A 385 -2.64 12.69 -21.09
N ALA A 386 -2.98 11.98 -20.02
CA ALA A 386 -3.16 12.55 -18.70
C ALA A 386 -1.81 12.99 -18.05
N ASN A 387 -0.70 12.30 -18.32
CA ASN A 387 0.57 12.43 -17.58
C ASN A 387 0.41 12.15 -16.06
N ASP A 388 -0.59 11.34 -15.71
CA ASP A 388 -1.05 11.14 -14.33
C ASP A 388 -0.38 9.95 -13.62
N LEU A 389 0.57 9.27 -14.32
CA LEU A 389 1.42 8.21 -13.78
C LEU A 389 0.63 7.07 -13.15
N PHE A 390 -0.32 6.51 -13.92
CA PHE A 390 -1.11 5.36 -13.52
C PHE A 390 -0.23 4.12 -13.31
N GLY A 391 -0.51 3.34 -12.26
CA GLY A 391 0.17 2.06 -12.02
C GLY A 391 1.55 2.16 -11.40
N VAL A 392 1.96 3.32 -10.87
CA VAL A 392 3.27 3.47 -10.19
C VAL A 392 3.34 2.64 -8.92
N LYS A 393 2.22 2.51 -8.18
CA LYS A 393 2.06 1.57 -7.08
C LYS A 393 0.84 0.69 -7.31
N ALA A 394 0.97 -0.55 -6.87
CA ALA A 394 -0.14 -1.48 -6.75
C ALA A 394 0.00 -2.28 -5.45
N ALA A 395 -1.10 -2.84 -4.99
CA ALA A 395 -1.13 -3.78 -3.88
C ALA A 395 -2.23 -4.82 -4.16
N GLY A 396 -1.91 -6.10 -3.97
CA GLY A 396 -2.95 -7.10 -3.77
C GLY A 396 -3.60 -6.85 -2.42
N ILE A 397 -4.93 -6.91 -2.37
CA ILE A 397 -5.69 -6.82 -1.12
C ILE A 397 -6.47 -8.12 -1.03
N THR A 398 -6.26 -8.90 0.03
CA THR A 398 -6.90 -10.21 0.16
C THR A 398 -8.41 -10.05 0.21
N ASP A 399 -9.09 -10.78 -0.67
CA ASP A 399 -10.54 -10.93 -0.84
C ASP A 399 -11.42 -10.01 0.04
N ILE A 400 -11.42 -8.72 -0.28
CA ILE A 400 -12.17 -7.70 0.48
C ILE A 400 -13.66 -7.74 0.15
N ASN A 401 -14.05 -8.50 -0.87
CA ASN A 401 -15.42 -8.64 -1.32
C ASN A 401 -16.07 -9.97 -0.85
N GLY A 402 -15.26 -10.95 -0.44
CA GLY A 402 -15.66 -12.26 0.08
C GLY A 402 -15.93 -13.33 -0.99
N ASP A 403 -15.39 -13.20 -2.19
CA ASP A 403 -15.57 -14.14 -3.32
C ASP A 403 -14.46 -15.20 -3.47
N GLY A 404 -13.42 -15.12 -2.63
CA GLY A 404 -12.29 -16.03 -2.55
C GLY A 404 -11.12 -15.68 -3.48
N MET A 405 -11.13 -14.51 -4.13
CA MET A 405 -10.04 -14.06 -5.00
C MET A 405 -9.46 -12.74 -4.49
N ASN A 406 -8.16 -12.52 -4.68
CA ASN A 406 -7.56 -11.28 -4.24
C ASN A 406 -7.93 -10.10 -5.15
N GLU A 407 -8.25 -8.96 -4.55
CA GLU A 407 -8.44 -7.70 -5.25
C GLU A 407 -7.10 -7.04 -5.61
N LEU A 408 -7.14 -6.14 -6.59
CA LEU A 408 -6.00 -5.31 -6.98
C LEU A 408 -6.30 -3.83 -6.80
N ALA A 409 -5.53 -3.17 -5.93
CA ALA A 409 -5.49 -1.72 -5.86
C ALA A 409 -4.37 -1.15 -6.74
N ILE A 410 -4.68 -0.13 -7.53
CA ILE A 410 -3.74 0.57 -8.41
C ILE A 410 -3.78 2.07 -8.13
N SER A 411 -2.62 2.69 -7.98
CA SER A 411 -2.53 4.14 -7.74
C SER A 411 -2.36 4.96 -9.03
N GLU A 412 -2.86 6.19 -8.98
CA GLU A 412 -2.62 7.24 -9.97
C GLU A 412 -2.37 8.54 -9.21
N TYR A 413 -1.15 8.69 -8.70
CA TYR A 413 -0.83 9.70 -7.69
C TYR A 413 -0.69 11.12 -8.27
N ALA A 414 -0.52 11.27 -9.59
CA ALA A 414 -0.46 12.56 -10.24
C ALA A 414 -1.80 13.01 -10.86
N PHE A 415 -2.88 12.24 -10.64
CA PHE A 415 -4.22 12.60 -11.11
C PHE A 415 -4.65 14.04 -10.75
N ASP A 416 -5.03 14.81 -11.76
CA ASP A 416 -5.54 16.18 -11.64
C ASP A 416 -7.08 16.21 -11.46
N GLY A 417 -7.53 16.32 -10.21
CA GLY A 417 -8.94 16.43 -9.86
C GLY A 417 -9.41 17.87 -9.60
N SER A 418 -10.02 18.10 -8.43
CA SER A 418 -10.39 19.45 -7.98
C SER A 418 -9.17 20.33 -7.67
N VAL A 419 -8.02 19.69 -7.49
CA VAL A 419 -6.71 20.31 -7.30
C VAL A 419 -5.68 19.51 -8.10
N ASN A 420 -4.57 20.14 -8.50
CA ASN A 420 -3.52 19.46 -9.26
C ASN A 420 -2.87 18.32 -8.46
N ASN A 421 -2.51 17.20 -9.06
CA ASN A 421 -1.98 16.01 -8.39
C ASN A 421 -2.81 15.63 -7.15
N GLN A 422 -4.13 15.68 -7.21
CA GLN A 422 -4.98 15.26 -6.10
C GLN A 422 -4.70 13.79 -5.75
N GLY A 423 -4.44 12.96 -6.76
CA GLY A 423 -4.21 11.53 -6.63
C GLY A 423 -5.50 10.75 -6.38
N ARG A 424 -5.51 9.48 -6.78
CA ARG A 424 -6.60 8.53 -6.53
C ARG A 424 -6.09 7.08 -6.59
N LEU A 425 -6.93 6.16 -6.09
CA LEU A 425 -6.75 4.72 -6.22
C LEU A 425 -7.93 4.11 -6.98
N TYR A 426 -7.67 3.01 -7.64
CA TYR A 426 -8.66 2.16 -8.30
C TYR A 426 -8.60 0.77 -7.72
N ILE A 427 -9.75 0.20 -7.43
CA ILE A 427 -9.89 -1.20 -7.01
C ILE A 427 -10.49 -1.97 -8.18
N TYR A 428 -9.86 -3.10 -8.51
CA TYR A 428 -10.33 -4.07 -9.48
C TYR A 428 -10.47 -5.41 -8.78
N ASN A 429 -11.60 -6.07 -8.96
CA ASN A 429 -11.85 -7.38 -8.38
C ASN A 429 -10.93 -8.46 -8.97
N GLY A 430 -10.69 -9.49 -8.17
CA GLY A 430 -10.09 -10.73 -8.63
C GLY A 430 -10.94 -11.42 -9.70
N GLY A 431 -10.30 -12.25 -10.53
CA GLY A 431 -10.98 -13.03 -11.55
C GLY A 431 -10.09 -13.54 -12.67
N GLU A 432 -10.58 -14.56 -13.37
CA GLU A 432 -9.94 -15.23 -14.52
C GLU A 432 -9.95 -14.40 -15.82
N GLU A 433 -10.58 -13.22 -15.84
CA GLU A 433 -10.66 -12.42 -17.05
C GLU A 433 -9.28 -11.93 -17.53
N THR A 434 -9.01 -12.07 -18.82
CA THR A 434 -7.75 -11.60 -19.42
C THR A 434 -7.99 -10.43 -20.36
N GLY A 435 -6.99 -9.58 -20.54
CA GLY A 435 -7.00 -8.55 -21.58
C GLY A 435 -6.70 -7.14 -21.08
N ALA A 436 -7.29 -6.15 -21.74
CA ALA A 436 -7.05 -4.73 -21.48
C ALA A 436 -8.13 -4.15 -20.56
N PHE A 437 -7.69 -3.45 -19.53
CA PHE A 437 -8.48 -2.77 -18.52
C PHE A 437 -8.10 -1.29 -18.49
N TYR A 438 -9.08 -0.46 -18.16
CA TYR A 438 -8.94 0.99 -18.07
C TYR A 438 -9.61 1.47 -16.78
N PRO A 439 -9.31 2.69 -16.31
CA PRO A 439 -10.00 3.36 -15.20
C PRO A 439 -11.53 3.23 -15.19
N SER A 440 -12.18 3.20 -16.36
CA SER A 440 -13.62 3.02 -16.48
C SER A 440 -14.13 1.62 -16.10
N ASN A 441 -13.23 0.65 -16.02
CA ASN A 441 -13.50 -0.74 -15.64
C ASN A 441 -13.33 -0.98 -14.14
N ALA A 442 -12.80 -0.02 -13.37
CA ALA A 442 -12.59 -0.20 -11.94
C ALA A 442 -13.92 -0.41 -11.21
N ASP A 443 -13.94 -1.38 -10.30
CA ASP A 443 -15.08 -1.70 -9.45
C ASP A 443 -15.31 -0.61 -8.39
N MET A 444 -14.21 0.02 -7.94
CA MET A 444 -14.27 1.18 -7.08
C MET A 444 -13.15 2.19 -7.36
N VAL A 445 -13.45 3.47 -7.14
CA VAL A 445 -12.46 4.55 -7.17
C VAL A 445 -12.44 5.23 -5.81
N ILE A 446 -11.26 5.25 -5.19
CA ILE A 446 -11.03 5.90 -3.90
C ILE A 446 -10.28 7.20 -4.14
N GLY A 447 -10.79 8.30 -3.59
CA GLY A 447 -10.16 9.60 -3.67
C GLY A 447 -10.36 10.39 -2.39
N TRP A 448 -9.50 11.39 -2.19
CA TRP A 448 -9.60 12.30 -1.06
C TRP A 448 -9.98 13.70 -1.53
N ASN A 449 -11.25 14.04 -1.36
CA ASN A 449 -11.81 15.34 -1.76
C ASN A 449 -11.50 16.44 -0.72
N SER A 450 -10.23 16.81 -0.60
CA SER A 450 -9.77 17.95 0.19
C SER A 450 -8.97 18.93 -0.69
N PRO A 451 -9.14 20.25 -0.51
CA PRO A 451 -8.39 21.26 -1.27
C PRO A 451 -6.89 21.26 -0.93
N THR A 452 -6.48 20.55 0.12
CA THR A 452 -5.09 20.49 0.56
C THR A 452 -4.40 19.15 0.27
N THR A 453 -5.14 18.14 -0.21
CA THR A 453 -4.54 16.84 -0.53
C THR A 453 -3.73 16.91 -1.81
N LYS A 454 -2.55 16.29 -1.78
CA LYS A 454 -1.69 16.08 -2.95
C LYS A 454 -1.05 14.70 -2.88
N ASN A 455 -0.94 14.07 -4.04
CA ASN A 455 -0.22 12.82 -4.26
C ASN A 455 -0.76 11.64 -3.46
N LEU A 456 -2.08 11.55 -3.25
CA LEU A 456 -2.70 10.34 -2.72
C LEU A 456 -2.34 9.15 -3.62
N GLY A 457 -1.85 8.05 -3.04
CA GLY A 457 -1.38 6.89 -3.79
C GLY A 457 0.10 6.94 -4.17
N TYR A 458 0.85 7.92 -3.67
CA TYR A 458 2.32 7.95 -3.85
C TYR A 458 2.98 6.72 -3.22
N SER A 459 2.50 6.34 -2.04
CA SER A 459 2.74 5.04 -1.42
C SER A 459 1.42 4.32 -1.20
N LEU A 460 1.45 3.00 -1.29
CA LEU A 460 0.29 2.11 -1.20
C LEU A 460 0.78 0.75 -0.73
N ALA A 461 0.11 0.16 0.25
CA ALA A 461 0.40 -1.18 0.73
C ALA A 461 -0.88 -1.84 1.25
N ASN A 462 -0.92 -3.17 1.16
CA ASN A 462 -1.81 -3.96 1.98
C ASN A 462 -1.37 -3.80 3.46
N ALA A 463 -2.32 -3.45 4.33
CA ALA A 463 -2.07 -3.27 5.75
C ALA A 463 -2.26 -4.58 6.55
N GLY A 464 -2.85 -5.60 5.94
CA GLY A 464 -3.34 -6.80 6.62
C GLY A 464 -4.67 -6.55 7.34
N ASP A 465 -5.17 -7.53 8.08
CA ASP A 465 -6.38 -7.41 8.89
C ASP A 465 -6.08 -6.67 10.21
N VAL A 466 -5.94 -5.34 10.12
CA VAL A 466 -5.54 -4.52 11.27
C VAL A 466 -6.68 -4.33 12.28
N ASN A 467 -7.90 -4.74 11.93
CA ASN A 467 -9.11 -4.50 12.71
C ASN A 467 -9.80 -5.80 13.17
N GLY A 468 -9.35 -6.96 12.69
CA GLY A 468 -9.82 -8.29 13.05
C GLY A 468 -11.17 -8.68 12.47
N ASP A 469 -11.60 -8.05 11.36
CA ASP A 469 -12.87 -8.41 10.71
C ASP A 469 -12.72 -9.52 9.66
N GLY A 470 -11.51 -10.07 9.52
CA GLY A 470 -11.15 -11.17 8.65
C GLY A 470 -10.93 -10.76 7.20
N MET A 471 -10.84 -9.46 6.93
CA MET A 471 -10.54 -8.90 5.61
C MET A 471 -9.31 -8.02 5.71
N ASP A 472 -8.51 -7.98 4.65
CA ASP A 472 -7.34 -7.12 4.60
C ASP A 472 -7.73 -5.65 4.44
N ASP A 473 -6.98 -4.80 5.12
CA ASP A 473 -7.11 -3.36 5.09
C ASP A 473 -6.08 -2.73 4.13
N LEU A 474 -6.33 -1.49 3.70
CA LEU A 474 -5.47 -0.78 2.75
C LEU A 474 -4.92 0.51 3.35
N ILE A 475 -3.62 0.73 3.22
CA ILE A 475 -2.96 1.97 3.66
C ILE A 475 -2.32 2.69 2.48
N THR A 476 -2.49 4.01 2.40
CA THR A 476 -1.94 4.84 1.32
C THR A 476 -1.46 6.21 1.80
N GLY A 477 -0.35 6.67 1.24
CA GLY A 477 0.26 7.95 1.58
C GLY A 477 0.01 9.05 0.55
N ALA A 478 0.03 10.28 1.05
CA ALA A 478 -0.16 11.53 0.32
C ALA A 478 0.86 12.59 0.81
N TYR A 479 2.15 12.28 0.64
CA TYR A 479 3.29 12.99 1.25
C TYR A 479 3.36 14.51 0.96
N ALA A 480 2.73 14.96 -0.13
CA ALA A 480 2.72 16.37 -0.52
C ALA A 480 1.51 17.15 0.00
N SER A 481 0.67 16.52 0.82
CA SER A 481 -0.52 17.17 1.37
C SER A 481 -0.16 18.34 2.30
N TYR A 482 -0.96 19.41 2.21
CA TYR A 482 -0.77 20.63 2.96
C TYR A 482 -1.74 20.76 4.15
N ASN A 483 -1.36 21.56 5.14
CA ASN A 483 -2.30 22.07 6.13
C ASN A 483 -2.99 23.37 5.66
N SER A 484 -3.91 23.88 6.48
CA SER A 484 -4.63 25.14 6.19
C SER A 484 -3.74 26.39 6.09
N THR A 485 -2.48 26.31 6.51
CA THR A 485 -1.48 27.37 6.39
C THR A 485 -0.49 27.17 5.24
N HIS A 486 -0.69 26.16 4.37
CA HIS A 486 0.17 25.79 3.24
C HIS A 486 1.57 25.25 3.62
N SER A 487 1.73 24.68 4.81
CA SER A 487 2.90 23.86 5.13
C SER A 487 2.68 22.44 4.61
N GLN A 488 3.67 21.87 3.93
CA GLN A 488 3.64 20.49 3.45
C GLN A 488 3.89 19.56 4.63
N LEU A 489 2.85 18.96 5.20
CA LEU A 489 3.00 18.02 6.34
C LEU A 489 2.97 16.57 5.86
N GLY A 490 2.32 16.31 4.73
CA GLY A 490 1.96 14.98 4.30
C GLY A 490 0.75 14.42 5.07
N ALA A 491 0.25 13.29 4.60
CA ALA A 491 -0.88 12.58 5.19
C ALA A 491 -0.89 11.11 4.80
N VAL A 492 -1.58 10.29 5.59
CA VAL A 492 -1.84 8.87 5.32
C VAL A 492 -3.32 8.59 5.48
N MET A 493 -3.87 7.75 4.61
CA MET A 493 -5.22 7.22 4.70
C MET A 493 -5.14 5.72 4.95
N LEU A 494 -5.82 5.26 6.00
CA LEU A 494 -6.06 3.85 6.28
C LEU A 494 -7.54 3.54 5.99
N LEU A 495 -7.78 2.47 5.25
CA LEU A 495 -9.09 2.01 4.81
C LEU A 495 -9.30 0.60 5.34
N THR A 496 -10.19 0.49 6.32
CA THR A 496 -10.49 -0.77 7.01
C THR A 496 -11.82 -1.39 6.60
N LYS A 497 -12.58 -0.69 5.75
CA LYS A 497 -13.80 -1.18 5.11
C LYS A 497 -13.84 -0.62 3.70
N ILE A 498 -13.46 -1.47 2.75
CA ILE A 498 -13.34 -1.10 1.35
C ILE A 498 -14.66 -1.39 0.61
N PHE A 499 -15.36 -2.47 0.98
CA PHE A 499 -16.71 -2.78 0.49
C PHE A 499 -17.74 -2.80 1.63
N ASP A 500 -18.74 -1.91 1.56
CA ASP A 500 -19.91 -2.01 2.43
C ASP A 500 -20.89 -3.00 1.78
N ASN A 501 -20.73 -4.30 2.06
CA ASN A 501 -21.61 -5.36 1.54
C ASN A 501 -23.05 -5.30 2.11
N GLN A 502 -23.46 -4.15 2.66
CA GLN A 502 -24.87 -3.88 2.97
C GLN A 502 -25.65 -3.74 1.66
N LYS A 503 -26.10 -4.88 1.12
CA LYS A 503 -27.35 -4.93 0.36
C LYS A 503 -28.44 -4.36 1.24
N PHE A 504 -28.68 -3.05 1.15
CA PHE A 504 -29.90 -2.46 1.66
C PHE A 504 -31.03 -3.02 0.80
N THR A 505 -31.73 -4.05 1.29
CA THR A 505 -33.02 -4.43 0.72
C THR A 505 -33.92 -3.19 0.79
N GLU A 506 -34.38 -2.71 -0.38
CA GLU A 506 -35.26 -1.56 -0.53
C GLU A 506 -36.27 -1.50 0.62
N THR A 507 -36.14 -0.52 1.50
CA THR A 507 -37.23 -0.24 2.43
C THR A 507 -38.24 0.56 1.62
N GLU A 508 -39.35 -0.07 1.21
CA GLU A 508 -40.50 0.65 0.65
C GLU A 508 -40.95 1.74 1.64
N ILE A 509 -40.56 2.99 1.37
CA ILE A 509 -41.16 4.13 2.06
C ILE A 509 -42.56 4.31 1.46
N ASN A 510 -43.55 3.65 2.05
CA ASN A 510 -44.95 3.86 1.72
C ASN A 510 -45.36 5.26 2.23
N ILE A 511 -45.21 6.27 1.37
CA ILE A 511 -45.74 7.61 1.62
C ILE A 511 -47.23 7.57 1.25
N GLU A 512 -48.11 7.38 2.24
CA GLU A 512 -49.55 7.61 2.05
C GLU A 512 -49.78 9.05 1.57
N THR A 513 -50.51 9.21 0.48
CA THR A 513 -50.84 10.51 -0.13
C THR A 513 -51.62 11.38 0.87
N ILE A 514 -51.02 12.45 1.38
CA ILE A 514 -51.70 13.38 2.32
C ILE A 514 -52.35 14.52 1.53
N THR A 515 -53.68 14.63 1.57
CA THR A 515 -54.47 15.63 0.83
C THR A 515 -55.01 16.80 1.69
N GLU A 516 -54.54 17.01 2.91
CA GLU A 516 -55.00 18.14 3.76
C GLU A 516 -53.87 18.94 4.42
N THR A 517 -54.07 20.26 4.48
CA THR A 517 -53.14 21.23 5.08
C THR A 517 -53.20 21.20 6.61
N GLY A 518 -52.18 20.64 7.26
CA GLY A 518 -51.98 20.69 8.71
C GLY A 518 -50.67 20.02 9.12
N THR A 519 -50.10 20.44 10.26
CA THR A 519 -48.89 19.83 10.84
C THR A 519 -49.20 18.41 11.32
N LYS A 520 -48.50 17.40 10.80
CA LYS A 520 -48.56 16.02 11.27
C LYS A 520 -47.16 15.45 11.48
N THR A 521 -47.06 14.58 12.47
CA THR A 521 -45.87 13.80 12.82
C THR A 521 -45.74 12.62 11.84
N LEU A 522 -44.64 12.54 11.10
CA LEU A 522 -44.29 11.35 10.32
C LEU A 522 -43.56 10.36 11.23
N THR A 523 -44.01 9.12 11.28
CA THR A 523 -43.31 8.03 11.99
C THR A 523 -42.64 7.17 10.93
N VAL A 524 -41.31 7.10 10.94
CA VAL A 524 -40.55 6.20 10.07
C VAL A 524 -40.25 4.96 10.88
N GLU A 525 -40.84 3.83 10.50
CA GLU A 525 -40.54 2.52 11.09
C GLU A 525 -39.43 1.86 10.27
N ARG A 526 -38.28 1.60 10.90
CA ARG A 526 -37.19 0.79 10.30
C ARG A 526 -37.23 -0.59 10.94
N THR A 527 -37.38 -1.62 10.12
CA THR A 527 -37.18 -3.01 10.55
C THR A 527 -35.78 -3.42 10.10
N LEU A 528 -34.89 -3.69 11.05
CA LEU A 528 -33.60 -4.31 10.79
C LEU A 528 -33.82 -5.83 10.83
N THR A 529 -33.58 -6.52 9.73
CA THR A 529 -33.49 -7.98 9.71
C THR A 529 -32.02 -8.35 9.62
N GLU A 530 -31.44 -8.84 10.71
CA GLU A 530 -30.18 -9.56 10.69
C GLU A 530 -30.43 -10.91 10.00
N GLU A 531 -29.89 -11.10 8.79
CA GLU A 531 -29.66 -12.43 8.23
C GLU A 531 -28.15 -12.70 8.33
N ASN A 532 -27.70 -13.11 9.51
CA ASN A 532 -26.74 -14.20 9.73
C ASN A 532 -26.33 -14.24 11.20
N GLU A 533 -26.39 -15.43 11.78
CA GLU A 533 -26.14 -15.68 13.20
C GLU A 533 -24.65 -15.47 13.53
N SER A 534 -24.40 -14.66 14.57
CA SER A 534 -23.37 -14.82 15.61
C SER A 534 -22.39 -13.66 15.84
N PHE A 535 -22.89 -12.45 16.18
CA PHE A 535 -22.09 -11.47 16.94
C PHE A 535 -22.96 -10.76 18.01
N LEU A 536 -22.40 -10.51 19.19
CA LEU A 536 -23.07 -9.94 20.37
C LEU A 536 -23.31 -8.43 20.22
N PRO A 537 -24.31 -7.83 20.90
CA PRO A 537 -24.83 -6.51 20.55
C PRO A 537 -23.94 -5.34 21.00
N ILE A 538 -23.47 -4.56 20.02
CA ILE A 538 -22.78 -3.26 20.18
C ILE A 538 -23.74 -2.20 20.75
N SER A 539 -23.24 -1.33 21.66
CA SER A 539 -24.05 -0.28 22.29
C SER A 539 -24.16 0.99 21.43
N TYR A 540 -25.34 1.24 20.86
CA TYR A 540 -25.64 2.44 20.05
C TYR A 540 -25.92 3.68 20.91
N ALA A 541 -24.90 4.52 21.16
CA ALA A 541 -25.06 5.81 21.84
C ALA A 541 -24.54 7.04 21.07
N SER A 542 -23.83 6.88 19.95
CA SER A 542 -23.02 7.97 19.36
C SER A 542 -23.58 8.63 18.09
N ILE A 543 -24.76 8.23 17.60
CA ILE A 543 -25.28 8.64 16.26
C ILE A 543 -25.85 10.08 16.20
N ILE A 544 -25.87 10.86 17.28
CA ILE A 544 -26.85 11.96 17.41
C ILE A 544 -26.39 13.39 16.98
N THR A 545 -25.13 13.65 16.63
CA THR A 545 -24.68 15.04 16.38
C THR A 545 -24.66 15.54 14.92
N GLY A 546 -24.80 14.67 13.91
CA GLY A 546 -24.72 15.07 12.48
C GLY A 546 -25.96 15.72 11.88
N LEU A 547 -27.10 15.72 12.57
CA LEU A 547 -28.41 16.02 11.96
C LEU A 547 -28.76 17.52 11.80
N LEU A 548 -27.88 18.45 12.20
CA LEU A 548 -28.27 19.86 12.43
C LEU A 548 -27.74 20.92 11.44
N LEU A 549 -26.88 20.58 10.46
CA LEU A 549 -26.27 21.59 9.58
C LEU A 549 -26.60 21.54 8.08
N GLY A 550 -27.29 20.51 7.58
CA GLY A 550 -27.46 20.32 6.13
C GLY A 550 -28.58 21.11 5.42
N VAL A 551 -29.38 21.92 6.11
CA VAL A 551 -30.56 22.57 5.50
C VAL A 551 -30.51 24.08 5.67
N ALA A 552 -29.61 24.73 4.94
CA ALA A 552 -29.77 26.12 4.55
C ALA A 552 -29.00 26.40 3.25
N VAL A 553 -29.65 27.15 2.34
CA VAL A 553 -29.13 27.76 1.11
C VAL A 553 -29.36 26.97 -0.19
N PHE A 554 -30.56 27.11 -0.75
CA PHE A 554 -30.72 27.34 -2.20
C PHE A 554 -31.70 28.51 -2.42
N ARG A 555 -31.19 29.67 -2.87
CA ARG A 555 -32.01 30.79 -3.38
C ARG A 555 -32.06 30.68 -4.90
N ALA A 556 -33.21 30.29 -5.45
CA ALA A 556 -33.46 30.32 -6.89
C ALA A 556 -33.78 31.75 -7.37
N ASN A 557 -32.95 32.31 -8.25
CA ASN A 557 -33.25 33.49 -9.05
C ASN A 557 -33.95 33.04 -10.34
N THR A 558 -35.28 33.08 -10.39
CA THR A 558 -36.04 32.87 -11.63
C THR A 558 -36.34 34.21 -12.31
N ARG A 559 -35.76 34.42 -13.52
CA ARG A 559 -36.19 35.44 -14.49
C ARG A 559 -37.65 35.18 -14.91
N ARG A 560 -38.52 36.18 -14.78
CA ARG A 560 -39.83 36.21 -15.48
C ARG A 560 -39.67 36.86 -16.85
N LYS A 561 -40.07 36.15 -17.90
CA LYS A 561 -40.58 36.76 -19.14
C LYS A 561 -42.07 37.07 -18.95
N SER A 562 -42.43 38.33 -19.07
CA SER A 562 -43.59 38.82 -19.81
C SER A 562 -43.20 40.18 -20.38
#